data_AF-A0A937PQV2-F1
#
_entry.id   AF-A0A937PQV2-F1
#
_cell.length_a   1.000
_cell.length_b   1.000
_cell.length_c   1.000
_cell.angle_alpha   90.00
_cell.angle_beta   90.00
_cell.angle_gamma   90.00
#
_symmetry.space_group_name_H-M   'P 1'
#
loop_
_entity.id
_entity.type
_entity.pdbx_description
1 polymer ?
#
loop_
_entity_poly.entity_id
_entity_poly.type
_entity_poly.pdbx_seq_one_letter_code
_entity_poly.pdbx_strand_id
1 'polypeptide(L)'
;MTISRTPLWRWLIVLAAAGMLALGGCKTTPPEEGEGEKPPTPPPATLHADLLKLLPAAGDITNWKPEGEAQVFGPSADAQAGVEALEKDLGQAAEAFRAYAFASAAKRRYLRGQAGEAITLRVFRMKTPSEAFGIFSVRADGGQSPLVGLAARMSERALGFVKGAYFVTVEYAGAGDGTSALMEFGRWVADQITSPGYFPALLATFPRDSAPGERYYLHEFQTLSSLGFVPMAEPGTMARMLDLGPNTDVAIMGYPTTREGVLNYLFVIRYPSGADASAAYTAYRGYLEGSTSPAEHNVAVAPPLGAYVAGTFNAEENSINDRLAELVASLSG
;
A
#
# COMPACT_ATOMS: atom_id res chain seq x y z
N MET A 1 41.27 33.86 12.10
CA MET A 1 41.42 34.78 10.95
C MET A 1 40.06 35.33 10.60
N THR A 2 39.99 36.61 10.26
CA THR A 2 38.77 37.40 10.00
C THR A 2 38.36 37.38 8.53
N ILE A 3 37.25 38.08 8.19
CA ILE A 3 36.70 38.36 6.84
C ILE A 3 35.77 37.22 6.35
N SER A 4 34.42 37.29 6.38
CA SER A 4 33.45 38.33 5.95
C SER A 4 33.32 38.50 4.43
N ARG A 5 32.17 38.09 3.86
CA ARG A 5 31.32 38.85 2.91
C ARG A 5 30.30 37.95 2.17
N THR A 6 29.02 38.20 2.41
CA THR A 6 27.97 38.11 1.37
C THR A 6 28.11 39.31 0.42
N PRO A 7 27.64 39.25 -0.85
CA PRO A 7 26.29 39.78 -1.11
C PRO A 7 25.50 39.09 -2.24
N LEU A 8 24.23 39.50 -2.36
CA LEU A 8 23.29 39.17 -3.42
C LEU A 8 23.71 39.72 -4.79
N TRP A 9 23.24 39.11 -5.89
CA TRP A 9 22.54 39.89 -6.94
C TRP A 9 21.55 39.09 -7.80
N ARG A 10 20.64 39.86 -8.41
CA ARG A 10 19.62 39.53 -9.43
C ARG A 10 20.33 39.36 -10.80
N TRP A 11 19.74 39.02 -11.95
CA TRP A 11 18.38 39.14 -12.51
C TRP A 11 18.15 37.98 -13.54
N LEU A 12 17.22 37.92 -14.50
CA LEU A 12 16.11 38.76 -15.01
C LEU A 12 15.09 37.83 -15.75
N ILE A 13 13.93 38.35 -16.13
CA ILE A 13 12.97 37.72 -17.06
C ILE A 13 13.25 38.21 -18.50
N VAL A 14 13.10 37.36 -19.51
CA VAL A 14 12.81 37.81 -20.88
C VAL A 14 11.68 36.98 -21.49
N LEU A 15 10.61 37.68 -21.88
CA LEU A 15 9.53 37.22 -22.75
C LEU A 15 9.70 37.94 -24.09
N ALA A 16 9.60 37.23 -25.22
CA ALA A 16 9.49 37.85 -26.53
C ALA A 16 8.64 36.97 -27.47
N ALA A 17 7.74 37.61 -28.21
CA ALA A 17 6.83 37.00 -29.19
C ALA A 17 6.90 37.77 -30.52
N ALA A 18 6.05 37.39 -31.48
CA ALA A 18 5.95 37.86 -32.89
C ALA A 18 6.99 37.25 -33.85
N GLY A 19 6.69 36.95 -35.12
CA GLY A 19 5.42 37.01 -35.90
C GLY A 19 5.51 36.00 -37.07
N MET A 20 4.74 36.03 -38.16
CA MET A 20 3.66 36.92 -38.63
C MET A 20 2.87 36.21 -39.77
N LEU A 21 1.56 36.47 -39.84
CA LEU A 21 0.71 36.63 -41.04
C LEU A 21 0.99 35.91 -42.38
N ALA A 22 -0.05 35.26 -42.90
CA ALA A 22 -0.43 35.32 -44.32
C ALA A 22 -1.97 35.48 -44.46
N LEU A 23 -2.43 36.21 -45.48
CA LEU A 23 -3.83 36.68 -45.64
C LEU A 23 -4.57 36.00 -46.79
N GLY A 24 -5.91 35.94 -46.65
CA GLY A 24 -6.87 35.61 -47.72
C GLY A 24 -7.99 34.70 -47.20
N GLY A 25 -9.28 34.90 -47.53
CA GLY A 25 -9.94 35.95 -48.31
C GLY A 25 -11.46 35.68 -48.27
N CYS A 26 -12.30 36.72 -48.35
CA CYS A 26 -13.73 36.61 -48.02
C CYS A 26 -14.53 35.60 -48.86
N LYS A 27 -15.43 34.85 -48.20
CA LYS A 27 -16.84 34.70 -48.60
C LYS A 27 -17.70 34.22 -47.44
N THR A 28 -18.85 34.85 -47.26
CA THR A 28 -19.79 34.64 -46.15
C THR A 28 -20.88 33.63 -46.51
N THR A 29 -21.00 32.57 -45.72
CA THR A 29 -22.21 31.73 -45.59
C THR A 29 -22.35 31.35 -44.12
N PRO A 30 -23.53 31.51 -43.50
CA PRO A 30 -23.73 31.17 -42.10
C PRO A 30 -23.80 29.64 -41.93
N PRO A 31 -23.04 29.03 -41.01
CA PRO A 31 -23.29 27.67 -40.54
C PRO A 31 -24.52 27.65 -39.62
N GLU A 32 -25.21 26.51 -39.61
CA GLU A 32 -26.39 26.26 -38.77
C GLU A 32 -26.10 26.40 -37.27
N GLU A 33 -27.15 26.66 -36.49
CA GLU A 33 -27.14 26.57 -35.03
C GLU A 33 -26.89 25.12 -34.61
N GLY A 34 -25.62 24.74 -34.47
CA GLY A 34 -25.23 23.47 -33.87
C GLY A 34 -25.72 23.44 -32.42
N GLU A 35 -26.57 22.46 -32.10
CA GLU A 35 -27.07 22.21 -30.75
C GLU A 35 -25.89 22.18 -29.77
N GLY A 36 -25.90 23.07 -28.78
CA GLY A 36 -24.80 23.19 -27.83
C GLY A 36 -24.58 21.88 -27.09
N GLU A 37 -23.43 21.25 -27.32
CA GLU A 37 -23.04 20.00 -26.66
C GLU A 37 -23.06 20.23 -25.15
N LYS A 38 -24.11 19.69 -24.52
CA LYS A 38 -24.36 19.82 -23.09
C LYS A 38 -23.13 19.28 -22.36
N PRO A 39 -22.53 20.02 -21.40
CA PRO A 39 -21.32 19.56 -20.73
C PRO A 39 -21.56 18.14 -20.17
N PRO A 40 -20.56 17.24 -20.28
CA PRO A 40 -20.75 15.82 -19.99
C PRO A 40 -21.39 15.67 -18.62
N THR A 41 -22.57 15.03 -18.62
CA THR A 41 -23.34 14.85 -17.39
C THR A 41 -22.46 14.09 -16.40
N PRO A 42 -22.25 14.59 -15.17
CA PRO A 42 -21.38 13.89 -14.22
C PRO A 42 -21.89 12.46 -14.04
N PRO A 43 -20.99 11.46 -13.93
CA PRO A 43 -21.38 10.07 -13.79
C PRO A 43 -22.38 9.93 -12.64
N PRO A 44 -23.44 9.12 -12.80
CA PRO A 44 -24.57 9.13 -11.88
C PRO A 44 -24.12 8.81 -10.46
N ALA A 45 -24.63 9.58 -9.49
CA ALA A 45 -24.29 9.52 -8.06
C ALA A 45 -24.72 8.21 -7.34
N THR A 46 -24.87 7.13 -8.10
CA THR A 46 -25.18 5.76 -7.67
C THR A 46 -23.97 4.84 -7.69
N LEU A 47 -22.90 5.19 -8.42
CA LEU A 47 -21.60 4.56 -8.14
C LEU A 47 -21.18 4.90 -6.70
N HIS A 48 -20.50 3.98 -6.03
CA HIS A 48 -19.94 4.14 -4.67
C HIS A 48 -20.96 4.33 -3.52
N ALA A 49 -22.27 4.16 -3.78
CA ALA A 49 -23.29 4.22 -2.73
C ALA A 49 -23.14 3.13 -1.64
N ASP A 50 -22.34 2.09 -1.90
CA ASP A 50 -21.88 1.10 -0.92
C ASP A 50 -20.72 1.62 -0.06
N LEU A 51 -19.69 2.22 -0.68
CA LEU A 51 -18.57 2.85 0.03
C LEU A 51 -19.02 4.01 0.94
N LEU A 52 -19.96 4.83 0.50
CA LEU A 52 -20.46 5.96 1.30
C LEU A 52 -21.20 5.52 2.57
N LYS A 53 -21.73 4.29 2.62
CA LYS A 53 -22.33 3.69 3.84
C LYS A 53 -21.27 3.24 4.86
N LEU A 54 -20.01 3.10 4.42
CA LEU A 54 -18.88 2.79 5.30
C LEU A 54 -18.26 4.06 5.92
N LEU A 55 -18.87 5.23 5.72
CA LEU A 55 -18.50 6.48 6.37
C LEU A 55 -19.61 6.90 7.36
N PRO A 56 -19.30 7.11 8.65
CA PRO A 56 -20.28 7.61 9.62
C PRO A 56 -21.02 8.87 9.14
N ALA A 57 -22.34 8.89 9.37
CA ALA A 57 -23.19 10.06 9.27
C ALA A 57 -23.13 10.90 10.56
N ALA A 58 -23.84 12.04 10.57
CA ALA A 58 -23.94 12.86 11.77
C ALA A 58 -24.81 12.17 12.83
N GLY A 59 -24.23 11.87 13.99
CA GLY A 59 -24.91 11.18 15.10
C GLY A 59 -24.59 9.69 15.23
N ASP A 60 -23.97 9.06 14.22
CA ASP A 60 -23.56 7.65 14.26
C ASP A 60 -22.43 7.39 15.27
N ILE A 61 -21.58 8.41 15.50
CA ILE A 61 -20.49 8.39 16.47
C ILE A 61 -20.63 9.62 17.36
N THR A 62 -20.56 9.43 18.68
CA THR A 62 -21.00 10.46 19.64
C THR A 62 -20.01 11.62 19.69
N ASN A 63 -20.54 12.85 19.68
CA ASN A 63 -19.77 14.13 19.67
C ASN A 63 -18.92 14.41 18.42
N TRP A 64 -18.94 13.54 17.40
CA TRP A 64 -18.26 13.77 16.12
C TRP A 64 -19.23 14.26 15.05
N LYS A 65 -18.80 15.23 14.24
CA LYS A 65 -19.59 15.79 13.14
C LYS A 65 -18.81 15.70 11.82
N PRO A 66 -19.42 15.21 10.72
CA PRO A 66 -18.86 15.32 9.38
C PRO A 66 -18.43 16.76 9.04
N GLU A 67 -17.24 16.91 8.48
CA GLU A 67 -16.73 18.15 7.89
C GLU A 67 -16.88 18.07 6.38
N GLY A 68 -17.84 18.82 5.83
CA GLY A 68 -18.11 18.86 4.39
C GLY A 68 -18.67 17.55 3.80
N GLU A 69 -18.60 17.46 2.47
CA GLU A 69 -19.02 16.28 1.73
C GLU A 69 -17.97 15.16 1.79
N ALA A 70 -18.40 13.92 1.55
CA ALA A 70 -17.47 12.81 1.41
C ALA A 70 -16.77 12.91 0.05
N GLN A 71 -15.45 12.73 0.03
CA GLN A 71 -14.67 12.62 -1.20
C GLN A 71 -14.65 11.15 -1.63
N VAL A 72 -14.73 10.89 -2.93
CA VAL A 72 -14.71 9.53 -3.48
C VAL A 72 -13.72 9.46 -4.64
N PHE A 73 -12.91 8.40 -4.65
CA PHE A 73 -11.83 8.17 -5.59
C PHE A 73 -12.07 6.82 -6.28
N GLY A 74 -12.58 6.84 -7.51
CA GLY A 74 -12.80 5.61 -8.30
C GLY A 74 -13.97 4.71 -7.84
N PRO A 75 -14.40 3.74 -8.67
CA PRO A 75 -14.00 3.57 -10.06
C PRO A 75 -14.75 4.62 -10.88
N SER A 76 -14.03 5.49 -11.58
CA SER A 76 -14.61 6.11 -12.76
C SER A 76 -14.60 5.05 -13.88
N ALA A 77 -15.22 5.32 -15.03
CA ALA A 77 -15.08 4.43 -16.19
C ALA A 77 -13.60 4.28 -16.62
N ASP A 78 -12.76 5.25 -16.24
CA ASP A 78 -11.31 5.19 -16.27
C ASP A 78 -10.73 4.91 -14.86
N ALA A 79 -9.99 3.81 -14.73
CA ALA A 79 -9.30 3.43 -13.50
C ALA A 79 -8.11 4.35 -13.20
N GLN A 80 -7.43 4.89 -14.22
CA GLN A 80 -6.27 5.77 -14.07
C GLN A 80 -6.68 7.09 -13.40
N ALA A 81 -7.79 7.69 -13.82
CA ALA A 81 -8.34 8.89 -13.16
C ALA A 81 -8.64 8.69 -11.66
N GLY A 82 -9.03 7.47 -11.25
CA GLY A 82 -9.23 7.13 -9.84
C GLY A 82 -7.93 7.11 -9.04
N VAL A 83 -6.85 6.59 -9.62
CA VAL A 83 -5.52 6.57 -8.99
C VAL A 83 -4.88 7.96 -8.99
N GLU A 84 -5.01 8.76 -10.05
CA GLU A 84 -4.49 10.13 -10.09
C GLU A 84 -5.15 11.05 -9.05
N ALA A 85 -6.44 10.83 -8.77
CA ALA A 85 -7.14 11.54 -7.70
C ALA A 85 -6.65 11.09 -6.30
N LEU A 86 -6.28 9.81 -6.15
CA LEU A 86 -5.66 9.28 -4.93
C LEU A 86 -4.21 9.78 -4.73
N GLU A 87 -3.43 9.89 -5.81
CA GLU A 87 -2.07 10.48 -5.82
C GLU A 87 -2.09 11.96 -5.42
N LYS A 88 -3.15 12.70 -5.80
CA LYS A 88 -3.35 14.09 -5.33
C LYS A 88 -3.68 14.18 -3.83
N ASP A 89 -4.24 13.13 -3.22
CA ASP A 89 -4.54 13.10 -1.77
C ASP A 89 -3.37 12.59 -0.91
N LEU A 90 -2.66 11.56 -1.39
CA LEU A 90 -1.64 10.83 -0.62
C LEU A 90 -0.20 11.11 -1.08
N GLY A 91 -0.01 11.80 -2.21
CA GLY A 91 1.31 11.96 -2.84
C GLY A 91 1.94 10.59 -3.15
N GLN A 92 3.24 10.45 -2.85
CA GLN A 92 3.98 9.21 -3.06
C GLN A 92 3.36 8.00 -2.34
N ALA A 93 2.61 8.18 -1.25
CA ALA A 93 1.97 7.07 -0.55
C ALA A 93 0.85 6.38 -1.35
N ALA A 94 0.39 6.97 -2.46
CA ALA A 94 -0.52 6.31 -3.41
C ALA A 94 0.17 5.27 -4.32
N GLU A 95 1.51 5.34 -4.50
CA GLU A 95 2.26 4.44 -5.38
C GLU A 95 2.01 2.96 -5.04
N ALA A 96 2.05 2.62 -3.75
CA ALA A 96 1.77 1.27 -3.26
C ALA A 96 0.37 0.75 -3.65
N PHE A 97 -0.64 1.63 -3.82
CA PHE A 97 -2.00 1.20 -4.18
C PHE A 97 -2.10 0.73 -5.64
N ARG A 98 -1.16 1.12 -6.52
CA ARG A 98 -1.09 0.59 -7.90
C ARG A 98 -0.77 -0.91 -7.89
N ALA A 99 0.08 -1.37 -6.98
CA ALA A 99 0.49 -2.77 -6.84
C ALA A 99 -0.57 -3.71 -6.21
N TYR A 100 -1.65 -3.17 -5.63
CA TYR A 100 -2.70 -3.97 -4.94
C TYR A 100 -4.10 -3.82 -5.54
N ALA A 101 -4.17 -3.74 -6.88
CA ALA A 101 -5.42 -3.72 -7.66
C ALA A 101 -6.51 -2.81 -7.06
N PHE A 102 -6.14 -1.56 -6.75
CA PHE A 102 -7.03 -0.55 -6.21
C PHE A 102 -8.28 -0.38 -7.08
N ALA A 103 -9.46 -0.51 -6.47
CA ALA A 103 -10.73 -0.34 -7.17
C ALA A 103 -11.37 1.02 -6.88
N SER A 104 -11.38 1.43 -5.61
CA SER A 104 -12.05 2.66 -5.17
C SER A 104 -11.72 3.05 -3.73
N ALA A 105 -11.95 4.29 -3.34
CA ALA A 105 -11.93 4.73 -1.96
C ALA A 105 -12.95 5.81 -1.66
N ALA A 106 -13.35 5.92 -0.40
CA ALA A 106 -14.08 7.07 0.12
C ALA A 106 -13.34 7.67 1.32
N LYS A 107 -13.34 9.00 1.42
CA LYS A 107 -12.68 9.78 2.47
C LYS A 107 -13.66 10.79 3.05
N ARG A 108 -13.65 10.92 4.38
CA ARG A 108 -14.35 12.02 5.06
C ARG A 108 -13.58 12.43 6.31
N ARG A 109 -13.64 13.73 6.59
CA ARG A 109 -13.08 14.32 7.81
C ARG A 109 -14.21 14.59 8.80
N TYR A 110 -13.90 14.51 10.08
CA TYR A 110 -14.84 14.68 11.19
C TYR A 110 -14.21 15.59 12.23
N LEU A 111 -15.01 16.45 12.86
CA LEU A 111 -14.57 17.37 13.91
C LEU A 111 -15.24 17.05 15.25
N ARG A 112 -14.51 17.25 16.35
CA ARG A 112 -15.01 17.15 17.73
C ARG A 112 -14.69 18.41 18.54
N GLY A 113 -15.72 18.94 19.22
CA GLY A 113 -15.60 20.09 20.11
C GLY A 113 -15.17 21.39 19.41
N GLN A 114 -14.81 22.39 20.21
CA GLN A 114 -14.17 23.63 19.72
C GLN A 114 -12.64 23.59 19.80
N ALA A 115 -12.06 22.54 20.38
CA ALA A 115 -10.62 22.36 20.51
C ALA A 115 -9.90 21.98 19.20
N GLY A 116 -10.65 21.81 18.10
CA GLY A 116 -10.08 21.52 16.77
C GLY A 116 -9.62 20.08 16.58
N GLU A 117 -10.08 19.14 17.41
CA GLU A 117 -9.83 17.72 17.20
C GLU A 117 -10.50 17.24 15.90
N ALA A 118 -9.76 16.49 15.10
CA ALA A 118 -10.23 15.95 13.83
C ALA A 118 -9.85 14.49 13.63
N ILE A 119 -10.75 13.73 13.00
CA ILE A 119 -10.50 12.40 12.45
C ILE A 119 -10.56 12.50 10.93
N THR A 120 -9.57 11.96 10.23
CA THR A 120 -9.65 11.69 8.79
C THR A 120 -9.82 10.18 8.61
N LEU A 121 -11.00 9.77 8.14
CA LEU A 121 -11.30 8.39 7.80
C LEU A 121 -11.13 8.20 6.29
N ARG A 122 -10.40 7.15 5.90
CA ARG A 122 -10.31 6.66 4.51
C ARG A 122 -10.65 5.18 4.47
N VAL A 123 -11.60 4.81 3.62
CA VAL A 123 -11.99 3.43 3.34
C VAL A 123 -11.60 3.12 1.90
N PHE A 124 -10.60 2.26 1.73
CA PHE A 124 -10.10 1.83 0.42
C PHE A 124 -10.58 0.42 0.10
N ARG A 125 -11.23 0.24 -1.04
CA ARG A 125 -11.65 -1.05 -1.59
C ARG A 125 -10.64 -1.51 -2.64
N MET A 126 -10.09 -2.71 -2.43
CA MET A 126 -9.29 -3.42 -3.41
C MET A 126 -10.14 -4.42 -4.19
N LYS A 127 -9.56 -5.01 -5.24
CA LYS A 127 -10.22 -6.05 -6.04
C LYS A 127 -10.51 -7.34 -5.25
N THR A 128 -9.65 -7.73 -4.29
CA THR A 128 -9.85 -8.93 -3.46
C THR A 128 -9.44 -8.71 -1.99
N PRO A 129 -9.85 -9.59 -1.05
CA PRO A 129 -9.33 -9.58 0.32
C PRO A 129 -7.81 -9.78 0.44
N SER A 130 -7.18 -10.52 -0.48
CA SER A 130 -5.72 -10.71 -0.48
C SER A 130 -4.99 -9.40 -0.80
N GLU A 131 -5.48 -8.65 -1.78
CA GLU A 131 -4.98 -7.30 -2.11
C GLU A 131 -5.12 -6.35 -0.91
N ALA A 132 -6.29 -6.36 -0.26
CA ALA A 132 -6.59 -5.51 0.89
C ALA A 132 -5.70 -5.86 2.10
N PHE A 133 -5.36 -7.13 2.30
CA PHE A 133 -4.37 -7.55 3.29
C PHE A 133 -2.96 -7.13 2.89
N GLY A 134 -2.61 -7.23 1.60
CA GLY A 134 -1.30 -6.84 1.09
C GLY A 134 -0.97 -5.39 1.36
N ILE A 135 -1.80 -4.45 0.89
CA ILE A 135 -1.63 -3.01 1.16
C ILE A 135 -1.65 -2.71 2.67
N PHE A 136 -2.51 -3.38 3.45
CA PHE A 136 -2.51 -3.26 4.92
C PHE A 136 -1.14 -3.63 5.51
N SER A 137 -0.55 -4.74 5.08
CA SER A 137 0.70 -5.25 5.65
C SER A 137 1.89 -4.30 5.50
N VAL A 138 1.91 -3.50 4.42
CA VAL A 138 2.97 -2.51 4.14
C VAL A 138 2.63 -1.07 4.53
N ARG A 139 1.34 -0.70 4.64
CA ARG A 139 0.91 0.68 4.95
C ARG A 139 0.44 0.90 6.38
N ALA A 140 -0.02 -0.14 7.09
CA ALA A 140 -0.48 0.00 8.46
C ALA A 140 0.71 0.06 9.42
N ASP A 141 0.67 1.00 10.36
CA ASP A 141 1.76 1.32 11.30
C ASP A 141 1.24 1.27 12.75
N GLY A 142 2.16 1.14 13.70
CA GLY A 142 1.89 0.96 15.12
C GLY A 142 1.78 -0.51 15.56
N GLY A 143 1.51 -0.71 16.85
CA GLY A 143 1.42 -2.04 17.46
C GLY A 143 0.14 -2.78 17.08
N GLN A 144 0.12 -4.11 17.22
CA GLN A 144 -1.08 -4.89 16.92
C GLN A 144 -2.29 -4.47 17.74
N SER A 145 -3.46 -4.37 17.09
CA SER A 145 -4.75 -4.18 17.75
C SER A 145 -5.76 -5.24 17.26
N PRO A 146 -5.86 -6.41 17.90
CA PRO A 146 -6.73 -7.51 17.43
C PRO A 146 -8.23 -7.26 17.61
N LEU A 147 -8.63 -6.03 17.95
CA LEU A 147 -9.99 -5.62 18.34
C LEU A 147 -10.80 -5.00 17.19
N VAL A 148 -10.24 -4.92 15.98
CA VAL A 148 -10.88 -4.33 14.79
C VAL A 148 -10.52 -5.14 13.54
N GLY A 149 -11.54 -5.52 12.75
CA GLY A 149 -11.35 -6.19 11.46
C GLY A 149 -10.79 -7.63 11.55
N LEU A 150 -10.16 -8.07 10.47
CA LEU A 150 -9.38 -9.31 10.37
C LEU A 150 -7.97 -9.12 10.97
N ALA A 151 -7.38 -7.94 10.78
CA ALA A 151 -6.14 -7.51 11.40
C ALA A 151 -6.10 -5.98 11.48
N ALA A 152 -5.46 -5.44 12.52
CA ALA A 152 -5.19 -4.01 12.64
C ALA A 152 -3.84 -3.71 13.31
N ARG A 153 -3.27 -2.55 12.98
CA ARG A 153 -2.15 -1.91 13.67
C ARG A 153 -2.56 -0.50 14.11
N MET A 154 -2.13 -0.09 15.30
CA MET A 154 -2.57 1.16 15.93
C MET A 154 -1.45 1.85 16.70
N SER A 155 -1.45 3.18 16.62
CA SER A 155 -0.69 4.10 17.47
C SER A 155 -1.65 5.12 18.10
N GLU A 156 -1.14 6.03 18.94
CA GLU A 156 -1.92 7.14 19.50
C GLU A 156 -2.56 8.06 18.43
N ARG A 157 -2.08 7.99 17.18
CA ARG A 157 -2.41 8.92 16.09
C ARG A 157 -3.01 8.26 14.85
N ALA A 158 -2.85 6.96 14.67
CA ALA A 158 -3.36 6.25 13.50
C ALA A 158 -3.87 4.84 13.86
N LEU A 159 -4.92 4.41 13.18
CA LEU A 159 -5.37 3.02 13.13
C LEU A 159 -5.46 2.62 11.65
N GLY A 160 -4.71 1.59 11.28
CA GLY A 160 -4.88 0.89 10.00
C GLY A 160 -5.49 -0.48 10.25
N PHE A 161 -6.56 -0.86 9.54
CA PHE A 161 -7.12 -2.21 9.63
C PHE A 161 -7.61 -2.74 8.28
N VAL A 162 -7.72 -4.07 8.17
CA VAL A 162 -8.28 -4.76 7.01
C VAL A 162 -9.49 -5.61 7.42
N LYS A 163 -10.56 -5.60 6.61
CA LYS A 163 -11.69 -6.54 6.71
C LYS A 163 -12.33 -6.71 5.33
N GLY A 164 -12.65 -7.94 4.93
CA GLY A 164 -13.13 -8.16 3.56
C GLY A 164 -12.12 -7.72 2.50
N ALA A 165 -12.59 -7.10 1.43
CA ALA A 165 -11.77 -6.45 0.41
C ALA A 165 -11.45 -4.97 0.73
N TYR A 166 -11.52 -4.56 2.01
CA TYR A 166 -11.32 -3.19 2.43
C TYR A 166 -10.10 -3.04 3.35
N PHE A 167 -9.22 -2.12 2.99
CA PHE A 167 -8.23 -1.53 3.89
C PHE A 167 -8.76 -0.17 4.36
N VAL A 168 -8.64 0.14 5.64
CA VAL A 168 -9.17 1.36 6.25
C VAL A 168 -8.08 2.04 7.06
N THR A 169 -7.93 3.36 6.89
CA THR A 169 -7.11 4.19 7.78
C THR A 169 -7.96 5.22 8.51
N VAL A 170 -7.68 5.38 9.79
CA VAL A 170 -8.24 6.41 10.66
C VAL A 170 -7.06 7.21 11.21
N GLU A 171 -7.02 8.50 10.91
CA GLU A 171 -5.93 9.41 11.32
C GLU A 171 -6.48 10.46 12.28
N TYR A 172 -5.90 10.59 13.47
CA TYR A 172 -6.33 11.53 14.50
C TYR A 172 -5.37 12.74 14.59
N ALA A 173 -5.96 13.93 14.45
CA ALA A 173 -5.30 15.21 14.64
C ALA A 173 -5.91 15.94 15.85
N GLY A 174 -5.16 16.00 16.94
CA GLY A 174 -5.50 16.76 18.15
C GLY A 174 -4.28 16.93 19.06
N ALA A 175 -4.46 17.55 20.23
CA ALA A 175 -3.36 17.76 21.17
C ALA A 175 -3.01 16.48 21.96
N GLY A 176 -4.01 15.73 22.43
CA GLY A 176 -3.84 14.54 23.27
C GLY A 176 -3.70 13.21 22.50
N ASP A 177 -3.94 12.11 23.21
CA ASP A 177 -4.05 10.75 22.68
C ASP A 177 -5.39 10.56 21.92
N GLY A 178 -5.32 9.98 20.72
CA GLY A 178 -6.48 9.68 19.87
C GLY A 178 -7.07 8.28 20.03
N THR A 179 -6.41 7.38 20.77
CA THR A 179 -6.68 5.93 20.79
C THR A 179 -8.15 5.56 20.95
N SER A 180 -8.87 6.20 21.88
CA SER A 180 -10.31 5.94 22.08
C SER A 180 -11.16 6.31 20.86
N ALA A 181 -10.86 7.42 20.19
CA ALA A 181 -11.58 7.85 18.98
C ALA A 181 -11.21 6.97 17.77
N LEU A 182 -9.93 6.63 17.62
CA LEU A 182 -9.45 5.70 16.60
C LEU A 182 -10.18 4.35 16.71
N MET A 183 -10.30 3.80 17.92
CA MET A 183 -11.03 2.57 18.19
C MET A 183 -12.54 2.68 17.96
N GLU A 184 -13.16 3.82 18.30
CA GLU A 184 -14.60 4.07 18.09
C GLU A 184 -14.94 4.06 16.59
N PHE A 185 -14.22 4.84 15.78
CA PHE A 185 -14.35 4.85 14.33
C PHE A 185 -14.00 3.49 13.70
N GLY A 186 -12.90 2.87 14.13
CA GLY A 186 -12.44 1.59 13.62
C GLY A 186 -13.49 0.49 13.77
N ARG A 187 -14.06 0.35 14.97
CA ARG A 187 -15.14 -0.61 15.25
C ARG A 187 -16.39 -0.32 14.43
N TRP A 188 -16.85 0.93 14.41
CA TRP A 188 -18.05 1.30 13.65
C TRP A 188 -17.93 0.89 12.17
N VAL A 189 -16.81 1.20 11.52
CA VAL A 189 -16.57 0.85 10.10
C VAL A 189 -16.42 -0.66 9.93
N ALA A 190 -15.71 -1.33 10.84
CA ALA A 190 -15.55 -2.78 10.80
C ALA A 190 -16.90 -3.52 10.94
N ASP A 191 -17.85 -2.98 11.71
CA ASP A 191 -19.19 -3.56 11.87
C ASP A 191 -20.06 -3.39 10.61
N GLN A 192 -19.88 -2.29 9.85
CA GLN A 192 -20.56 -2.12 8.55
C GLN A 192 -20.03 -3.04 7.44
N ILE A 193 -18.77 -3.47 7.52
CA ILE A 193 -18.18 -4.38 6.53
C ILE A 193 -18.64 -5.82 6.82
N THR A 194 -19.64 -6.29 6.08
CA THR A 194 -20.27 -7.62 6.27
C THR A 194 -19.41 -8.79 5.79
N SER A 195 -18.53 -8.57 4.81
CA SER A 195 -17.59 -9.60 4.33
C SER A 195 -16.47 -9.83 5.35
N PRO A 196 -16.23 -11.07 5.84
CA PRO A 196 -15.20 -11.31 6.87
C PRO A 196 -13.79 -11.06 6.35
N GLY A 197 -13.53 -11.36 5.08
CA GLY A 197 -12.19 -11.40 4.50
C GLY A 197 -11.45 -12.70 4.82
N TYR A 198 -10.22 -12.82 4.33
CA TYR A 198 -9.33 -13.95 4.58
C TYR A 198 -7.87 -13.50 4.36
N PHE A 199 -6.93 -14.16 5.03
CA PHE A 199 -5.52 -14.00 4.72
C PHE A 199 -5.18 -14.67 3.38
N PRO A 200 -4.28 -14.11 2.56
CA PRO A 200 -3.71 -14.81 1.40
C PRO A 200 -3.29 -16.24 1.72
N ALA A 201 -3.70 -17.21 0.90
CA ALA A 201 -3.48 -18.63 1.16
C ALA A 201 -2.00 -19.00 1.30
N LEU A 202 -1.10 -18.26 0.62
CA LEU A 202 0.35 -18.45 0.72
C LEU A 202 0.89 -18.28 2.15
N LEU A 203 0.25 -17.45 2.98
CA LEU A 203 0.61 -17.29 4.39
C LEU A 203 0.31 -18.53 5.24
N ALA A 204 -0.59 -19.42 4.80
CA ALA A 204 -0.89 -20.65 5.52
C ALA A 204 0.19 -21.74 5.38
N THR A 205 1.14 -21.57 4.45
CA THR A 205 2.29 -22.49 4.26
C THR A 205 3.37 -22.29 5.32
N PHE A 206 3.39 -21.15 6.00
CA PHE A 206 4.44 -20.77 6.93
C PHE A 206 4.42 -21.60 8.22
N PRO A 207 5.61 -21.92 8.80
CA PRO A 207 5.72 -22.47 10.13
C PRO A 207 4.95 -21.69 11.19
N ARG A 208 4.51 -22.39 12.23
CA ARG A 208 3.88 -21.80 13.40
C ARG A 208 4.86 -20.93 14.19
N ASP A 209 4.34 -20.17 15.14
CA ASP A 209 5.11 -19.32 16.05
C ASP A 209 5.79 -18.11 15.38
N SER A 210 5.24 -17.66 14.24
CA SER A 210 5.54 -16.35 13.64
C SER A 210 5.35 -15.22 14.66
N ALA A 211 6.22 -14.22 14.65
CA ALA A 211 6.07 -13.02 15.47
C ALA A 211 4.71 -12.33 15.21
N PRO A 212 3.97 -11.89 16.25
CA PRO A 212 2.62 -11.36 16.07
C PRO A 212 2.61 -10.05 15.26
N GLY A 213 2.03 -10.10 14.05
CA GLY A 213 1.89 -8.93 13.17
C GLY A 213 2.95 -8.82 12.08
N GLU A 214 3.97 -9.66 12.14
CA GLU A 214 5.09 -9.73 11.20
C GLU A 214 4.73 -10.63 10.02
N ARG A 215 3.73 -10.21 9.24
CA ARG A 215 3.19 -10.95 8.09
C ARG A 215 2.93 -10.00 6.94
N TYR A 216 3.52 -10.30 5.79
CA TYR A 216 3.46 -9.43 4.60
C TYR A 216 3.04 -10.21 3.37
N TYR A 217 2.30 -9.55 2.47
CA TYR A 217 1.89 -10.10 1.19
C TYR A 217 2.00 -9.05 0.09
N LEU A 218 2.79 -9.36 -0.94
CA LEU A 218 3.30 -8.38 -1.91
C LEU A 218 3.26 -8.95 -3.32
N HIS A 219 3.15 -8.08 -4.32
CA HIS A 219 3.27 -8.44 -5.74
C HIS A 219 4.52 -7.84 -6.38
N GLU A 220 4.83 -6.59 -6.04
CA GLU A 220 5.94 -5.86 -6.64
C GLU A 220 6.98 -5.42 -5.60
N PHE A 221 8.25 -5.51 -5.97
CA PHE A 221 9.36 -5.19 -5.08
C PHE A 221 9.35 -3.75 -4.58
N GLN A 222 8.76 -2.78 -5.30
CA GLN A 222 8.71 -1.39 -4.83
C GLN A 222 8.09 -1.30 -3.42
N THR A 223 7.15 -2.20 -3.08
CA THR A 223 6.56 -2.34 -1.74
C THR A 223 7.47 -3.03 -0.70
N LEU A 224 8.50 -3.78 -1.12
CA LEU A 224 9.57 -4.29 -0.26
C LEU A 224 10.48 -3.18 0.26
N SER A 225 10.73 -2.10 -0.50
CA SER A 225 11.62 -1.03 -0.05
C SER A 225 11.10 -0.22 1.16
N SER A 226 9.80 -0.30 1.47
CA SER A 226 9.23 0.23 2.71
C SER A 226 9.44 -0.67 3.94
N LEU A 227 9.98 -1.89 3.78
CA LEU A 227 10.18 -2.84 4.88
C LEU A 227 11.62 -2.79 5.37
N GLY A 228 11.84 -2.12 6.51
CA GLY A 228 13.17 -1.84 7.07
C GLY A 228 14.00 -3.05 7.53
N PHE A 229 13.49 -4.28 7.38
CA PHE A 229 14.22 -5.53 7.65
C PHE A 229 14.84 -6.17 6.39
N VAL A 230 14.49 -5.70 5.19
CA VAL A 230 15.08 -6.21 3.94
C VAL A 230 16.51 -5.66 3.82
N PRO A 231 17.55 -6.50 3.61
CA PRO A 231 18.94 -6.03 3.52
C PRO A 231 19.14 -4.96 2.43
N MET A 232 19.38 -3.71 2.85
CA MET A 232 19.34 -2.54 1.95
C MET A 232 20.66 -2.29 1.18
N ALA A 233 21.30 -3.33 0.63
CA ALA A 233 22.44 -3.14 -0.28
C ALA A 233 21.96 -2.49 -1.59
N GLU A 234 21.11 -3.21 -2.33
CA GLU A 234 20.25 -2.64 -3.38
C GLU A 234 18.92 -3.40 -3.43
N PRO A 235 17.84 -2.86 -2.84
CA PRO A 235 16.53 -3.50 -2.86
C PRO A 235 16.09 -3.87 -4.30
N GLY A 236 16.23 -2.94 -5.25
CA GLY A 236 15.90 -3.16 -6.66
C GLY A 236 16.74 -4.24 -7.37
N THR A 237 17.85 -4.69 -6.80
CA THR A 237 18.65 -5.80 -7.37
C THR A 237 18.03 -7.15 -6.97
N MET A 238 17.64 -7.34 -5.71
CA MET A 238 16.89 -8.55 -5.30
C MET A 238 15.58 -8.70 -6.06
N ALA A 239 14.87 -7.59 -6.31
CA ALA A 239 13.68 -7.54 -7.18
C ALA A 239 13.86 -8.25 -8.52
N ARG A 240 14.98 -7.91 -9.18
CA ARG A 240 15.29 -8.29 -10.55
C ARG A 240 15.86 -9.70 -10.64
N MET A 241 16.64 -10.11 -9.63
CA MET A 241 17.18 -11.47 -9.58
C MET A 241 16.09 -12.50 -9.25
N LEU A 242 15.06 -12.10 -8.50
CA LEU A 242 13.88 -12.93 -8.21
C LEU A 242 12.72 -12.73 -9.20
N ASP A 243 12.91 -11.94 -10.26
CA ASP A 243 11.91 -11.62 -11.31
C ASP A 243 10.50 -11.29 -10.75
N LEU A 244 10.46 -10.46 -9.70
CA LEU A 244 9.21 -10.10 -9.03
C LEU A 244 8.39 -9.12 -9.86
N GLY A 245 7.10 -9.37 -9.97
CA GLY A 245 6.16 -8.52 -10.71
C GLY A 245 4.68 -8.88 -10.51
N PRO A 246 3.77 -8.26 -11.27
CA PRO A 246 2.31 -8.35 -11.06
C PRO A 246 1.70 -9.77 -11.07
N ASN A 247 2.42 -10.76 -11.60
CA ASN A 247 2.00 -12.15 -11.67
C ASN A 247 2.70 -13.06 -10.64
N THR A 248 3.47 -12.48 -9.72
CA THR A 248 4.08 -13.18 -8.58
C THR A 248 3.33 -12.87 -7.30
N ASP A 249 3.26 -13.84 -6.39
CA ASP A 249 2.82 -13.64 -5.02
C ASP A 249 3.99 -13.83 -4.07
N VAL A 250 4.33 -12.81 -3.30
CA VAL A 250 5.35 -12.88 -2.26
C VAL A 250 4.65 -12.88 -0.91
N ALA A 251 4.94 -13.88 -0.07
CA ALA A 251 4.56 -13.89 1.33
C ALA A 251 5.82 -13.89 2.20
N ILE A 252 5.78 -13.19 3.34
CA ILE A 252 6.90 -13.07 4.28
C ILE A 252 6.37 -13.19 5.70
N MET A 253 7.10 -13.90 6.57
CA MET A 253 6.86 -13.87 8.00
C MET A 253 8.14 -13.70 8.81
N GLY A 254 8.06 -12.87 9.85
CA GLY A 254 9.09 -12.74 10.87
C GLY A 254 8.94 -13.79 11.97
N TYR A 255 10.06 -14.25 12.52
CA TYR A 255 10.15 -15.23 13.60
C TYR A 255 11.08 -14.70 14.70
N PRO A 256 10.69 -14.79 15.98
CA PRO A 256 11.53 -14.35 17.09
C PRO A 256 12.80 -15.20 17.19
N THR A 257 13.92 -14.53 17.45
CA THR A 257 15.19 -15.18 17.77
C THR A 257 15.39 -15.27 19.29
N THR A 258 16.50 -15.87 19.75
CA THR A 258 16.91 -15.82 21.16
C THR A 258 17.31 -14.41 21.64
N ARG A 259 17.53 -13.46 20.70
CA ARG A 259 17.83 -12.06 21.00
C ARG A 259 16.53 -11.25 21.02
N GLU A 260 16.26 -10.60 22.14
CA GLU A 260 15.08 -9.75 22.31
C GLU A 260 15.01 -8.66 21.23
N GLY A 261 13.85 -8.51 20.60
CA GLY A 261 13.61 -7.53 19.52
C GLY A 261 14.21 -7.89 18.15
N VAL A 262 14.96 -8.99 18.02
CA VAL A 262 15.54 -9.43 16.75
C VAL A 262 14.70 -10.53 16.12
N LEU A 263 14.38 -10.35 14.83
CA LEU A 263 13.57 -11.26 14.03
C LEU A 263 14.37 -11.83 12.86
N ASN A 264 14.23 -13.13 12.60
CA ASN A 264 14.61 -13.75 11.33
C ASN A 264 13.38 -13.81 10.41
N TYR A 265 13.54 -13.51 9.13
CA TYR A 265 12.42 -13.49 8.16
C TYR A 265 12.53 -14.60 7.14
N LEU A 266 11.46 -15.39 7.01
CA LEU A 266 11.25 -16.33 5.91
C LEU A 266 10.42 -15.67 4.80
N PHE A 267 10.68 -16.05 3.55
CA PHE A 267 9.85 -15.72 2.40
C PHE A 267 9.42 -16.96 1.62
N VAL A 268 8.27 -16.86 0.95
CA VAL A 268 7.85 -17.73 -0.16
C VAL A 268 7.42 -16.85 -1.30
N ILE A 269 7.84 -17.20 -2.52
CA ILE A 269 7.40 -16.58 -3.76
C ILE A 269 6.71 -17.65 -4.60
N ARG A 270 5.49 -17.37 -5.04
CA ARG A 270 4.77 -18.17 -6.04
C ARG A 270 4.88 -17.48 -7.39
N TYR A 271 5.33 -18.23 -8.38
CA TYR A 271 5.48 -17.81 -9.77
C TYR A 271 4.33 -18.36 -10.66
N PRO A 272 4.15 -17.86 -11.88
CA PRO A 272 3.17 -18.41 -12.84
C PRO A 272 3.44 -19.87 -13.22
N SER A 273 4.71 -20.28 -13.29
CA SER A 273 5.11 -21.66 -13.59
C SER A 273 6.38 -22.09 -12.84
N GLY A 274 6.65 -23.40 -12.84
CA GLY A 274 7.90 -23.93 -12.30
C GLY A 274 9.15 -23.65 -13.15
N ALA A 275 8.99 -23.26 -14.42
CA ALA A 275 10.10 -22.78 -15.23
C ALA A 275 10.55 -21.39 -14.75
N ASP A 276 9.60 -20.50 -14.46
CA ASP A 276 9.85 -19.16 -13.94
C ASP A 276 10.50 -19.23 -12.54
N ALA A 277 9.94 -20.06 -11.65
CA ALA A 277 10.50 -20.33 -10.32
C ALA A 277 11.94 -20.87 -10.39
N SER A 278 12.23 -21.76 -11.35
CA SER A 278 13.58 -22.29 -11.55
C SER A 278 14.55 -21.23 -12.08
N ALA A 279 14.11 -20.39 -13.03
CA ALA A 279 14.91 -19.31 -13.58
C ALA A 279 15.27 -18.26 -12.52
N ALA A 280 14.28 -17.81 -11.73
CA ALA A 280 14.48 -16.88 -10.62
C ALA A 280 15.37 -17.47 -9.51
N TYR A 281 15.20 -18.75 -9.17
CA TYR A 281 16.09 -19.44 -8.23
C TYR A 281 17.54 -19.44 -8.73
N THR A 282 17.79 -19.83 -9.99
CA THR A 282 19.14 -19.86 -10.56
C THR A 282 19.77 -18.47 -10.62
N ALA A 283 19.02 -17.45 -11.03
CA ALA A 283 19.50 -16.07 -11.08
C ALA A 283 19.88 -15.54 -9.69
N TYR A 284 18.99 -15.71 -8.70
CA TYR A 284 19.26 -15.23 -7.34
C TYR A 284 20.36 -16.03 -6.62
N ARG A 285 20.46 -17.35 -6.84
CA ARG A 285 21.60 -18.15 -6.36
C ARG A 285 22.93 -17.66 -6.93
N GLY A 286 23.01 -17.42 -8.24
CA GLY A 286 24.20 -16.89 -8.88
C GLY A 286 24.60 -15.49 -8.38
N TYR A 287 23.62 -14.65 -8.05
CA TYR A 287 23.85 -13.36 -7.39
C TYR A 287 24.48 -13.53 -5.99
N LEU A 288 23.88 -14.37 -5.14
CA LEU A 288 24.36 -14.60 -3.77
C LEU A 288 25.77 -15.20 -3.75
N GLU A 289 26.08 -16.11 -4.67
CA GLU A 289 27.41 -16.72 -4.82
C GLU A 289 28.49 -15.73 -5.30
N GLY A 290 28.10 -14.69 -6.04
CA GLY A 290 28.97 -13.59 -6.45
C GLY A 290 29.10 -12.45 -5.43
N SER A 291 28.33 -12.48 -4.34
CA SER A 291 28.25 -11.36 -3.39
C SER A 291 29.42 -11.29 -2.41
N THR A 292 29.79 -10.07 -2.06
CA THR A 292 30.72 -9.75 -0.95
C THR A 292 30.01 -9.19 0.28
N SER A 293 28.67 -9.11 0.27
CA SER A 293 27.87 -8.55 1.36
C SER A 293 27.67 -9.56 2.49
N PRO A 294 28.10 -9.27 3.74
CA PRO A 294 27.89 -10.16 4.88
C PRO A 294 26.41 -10.44 5.18
N ALA A 295 25.51 -9.54 4.82
CA ALA A 295 24.07 -9.75 4.98
C ALA A 295 23.54 -10.80 3.99
N GLU A 296 24.07 -10.84 2.77
CA GLU A 296 23.67 -11.76 1.72
C GLU A 296 24.30 -13.16 1.91
N HIS A 297 25.45 -13.24 2.59
CA HIS A 297 26.00 -14.53 3.05
C HIS A 297 25.12 -15.22 4.11
N ASN A 298 24.23 -14.48 4.77
CA ASN A 298 23.24 -15.01 5.73
C ASN A 298 21.87 -15.31 5.07
N VAL A 299 21.76 -15.25 3.74
CA VAL A 299 20.56 -15.63 2.99
C VAL A 299 20.63 -17.11 2.61
N ALA A 300 19.64 -17.88 3.04
CA ALA A 300 19.42 -19.26 2.61
C ALA A 300 18.28 -19.29 1.59
N VAL A 301 18.43 -20.06 0.50
CA VAL A 301 17.38 -20.23 -0.52
C VAL A 301 17.29 -21.71 -0.86
N ALA A 302 16.10 -22.29 -0.67
CA ALA A 302 15.83 -23.69 -0.99
C ALA A 302 15.65 -23.89 -2.50
N PRO A 303 15.99 -25.07 -3.05
CA PRO A 303 15.65 -25.43 -4.43
C PRO A 303 14.15 -25.27 -4.71
N PRO A 304 13.76 -24.92 -5.95
CA PRO A 304 12.37 -24.64 -6.29
C PRO A 304 11.50 -25.89 -6.17
N LEU A 305 10.29 -25.73 -5.65
CA LEU A 305 9.27 -26.76 -5.53
C LEU A 305 8.09 -26.42 -6.44
N GLY A 306 8.02 -27.05 -7.60
CA GLY A 306 7.03 -26.67 -8.62
C GLY A 306 7.18 -25.18 -8.96
N ALA A 307 6.12 -24.40 -8.74
CA ALA A 307 6.09 -22.96 -8.99
C ALA A 307 6.51 -22.09 -7.79
N TYR A 308 7.14 -22.66 -6.75
CA TYR A 308 7.51 -21.95 -5.52
C TYR A 308 9.03 -21.86 -5.33
N VAL A 309 9.49 -20.70 -4.83
CA VAL A 309 10.84 -20.51 -4.26
C VAL A 309 10.67 -20.04 -2.81
N ALA A 310 11.46 -20.59 -1.89
CA ALA A 310 11.43 -20.22 -0.47
C ALA A 310 12.84 -19.97 0.08
N GLY A 311 12.96 -19.11 1.08
CA GLY A 311 14.25 -18.74 1.67
C GLY A 311 14.15 -17.85 2.90
N THR A 312 15.30 -17.33 3.34
CA THR A 312 15.45 -16.34 4.41
C THR A 312 15.92 -15.00 3.86
N PHE A 313 15.57 -13.88 4.50
CA PHE A 313 16.29 -12.60 4.28
C PHE A 313 17.48 -12.43 5.23
N ASN A 314 17.44 -13.11 6.37
CA ASN A 314 18.51 -13.20 7.35
C ASN A 314 18.42 -14.55 8.09
N ALA A 315 19.58 -15.12 8.40
CA ALA A 315 19.70 -16.32 9.19
C ALA A 315 20.73 -16.13 10.32
N GLU A 316 20.30 -15.56 11.46
CA GLU A 316 21.18 -15.40 12.63
C GLU A 316 21.35 -16.68 13.47
N GLU A 317 20.54 -17.71 13.24
CA GLU A 317 20.49 -18.92 14.08
C GLU A 317 20.20 -20.19 13.26
N ASN A 318 20.65 -21.35 13.74
CA ASN A 318 20.29 -22.65 13.13
C ASN A 318 18.77 -22.88 13.09
N SER A 319 18.04 -22.35 14.09
CA SER A 319 16.58 -22.46 14.23
C SER A 319 15.82 -22.03 12.97
N ILE A 320 16.32 -21.02 12.24
CA ILE A 320 15.65 -20.54 11.01
C ILE A 320 15.83 -21.50 9.82
N ASN A 321 16.90 -22.30 9.81
CA ASN A 321 17.10 -23.32 8.78
C ASN A 321 16.15 -24.50 9.00
N ASP A 322 15.88 -24.86 10.26
CA ASP A 322 14.85 -25.83 10.61
C ASP A 322 13.45 -25.33 10.19
N ARG A 323 13.15 -24.04 10.45
CA ARG A 323 11.89 -23.42 9.98
C ARG A 323 11.81 -23.32 8.45
N LEU A 324 12.92 -23.07 7.75
CA LEU A 324 12.96 -23.13 6.28
C LEU A 324 12.69 -24.56 5.78
N ALA A 325 13.21 -25.59 6.46
CA ALA A 325 12.91 -26.98 6.11
C ALA A 325 11.42 -27.34 6.37
N GLU A 326 10.82 -26.86 7.46
CA GLU A 326 9.37 -26.98 7.73
C GLU A 326 8.54 -26.31 6.62
N LEU A 327 8.95 -25.13 6.15
CA LEU A 327 8.32 -24.39 5.06
C LEU A 327 8.44 -25.10 3.70
N VAL A 328 9.60 -25.68 3.39
CA VAL A 328 9.81 -26.47 2.17
C VAL A 328 8.97 -27.75 2.21
N ALA A 329 8.82 -28.37 3.38
CA ALA A 329 7.96 -29.54 3.56
C ALA A 329 6.47 -29.21 3.37
N SER A 330 5.99 -28.05 3.86
CA SER A 330 4.59 -27.64 3.70
C SER A 330 4.21 -27.28 2.27
N LEU A 331 5.17 -26.80 1.46
CA LEU A 331 4.99 -26.52 0.02
C LEU A 331 4.98 -27.79 -0.85
N SER A 332 5.35 -28.95 -0.29
CA SER A 332 5.44 -30.24 -1.00
C SER A 332 4.18 -31.12 -0.85
N GLY A 333 3.21 -30.73 -0.02
CA GLY A 333 2.00 -31.50 0.32
C GLY A 333 0.70 -30.90 -0.21
#